data_AF-A0A8J7SVS5-F1
#
_entry.id   AF-A0A8J7SVS5-F1
#
_cell.length_a   1.000
_cell.length_b   1.000
_cell.length_c   1.000
_cell.angle_alpha   90.00
_cell.angle_beta   90.00
_cell.angle_gamma   90.00
#
_symmetry.space_group_name_H-M   'P 1'
#
loop_
_entity.id
_entity.type
_entity.pdbx_description
1 polymer ?
#
loop_
_entity_poly.entity_id
_entity_poly.type
_entity_poly.pdbx_seq_one_letter_code
_entity_poly.pdbx_strand_id
1 'polypeptide(L)'
;MLFRAILFSLLALPLRAEVVQVPPGADALRVAIAAARPGDVLMLTAGSYGPAVIDKPLTIDGQGKAVVDGGHKGTVLLVTADDVTLRRLTVKGSGARDEDIDSGIKVIKGVARTVVEDNILTDNMHGVDFHGAVDAIARRNVITGRQDHHMVARGNGFYVWNAPGVVIEDNSVRYGRDGIFSNASRKDTFRRNTFRDLRFAIHYMYTNDSSVIDNISVGNHLGFAMMYSRRVEVRGNISLSDRDHGVMLNSTNESDVTGNLVVGAAKCTFLYDANKNLIAGNRFEGCDIGIHYTAGSARNAVTGNAFIANRNQVKYVGTRDLEWSLEGRGNHWSDLAAFDLNGDGFADQAFRPNDMMDHILWSQPAAGLLIGSPAVQLIRWSQQSFPATLPGGIIDSHPLMAPIQIDIPAEWLAAQAEVGDRWQKETERDAEADLSD
;
A
#
# COMPACT_ATOMS: atom_id res chain seq x y z
N MET A 1 46.57 -56.11 -29.70
CA MET A 1 45.22 -55.72 -30.13
C MET A 1 44.77 -54.56 -29.25
N LEU A 2 44.92 -53.33 -29.76
CA LEU A 2 44.47 -52.08 -29.15
C LEU A 2 42.96 -51.94 -29.40
N PHE A 3 42.16 -51.66 -28.36
CA PHE A 3 40.85 -51.06 -28.56
C PHE A 3 40.64 -49.86 -27.64
N ARG A 4 40.14 -48.80 -28.27
CA ARG A 4 40.11 -47.39 -27.88
C ARG A 4 39.19 -47.12 -26.69
N ALA A 5 39.69 -46.36 -25.71
CA ALA A 5 38.87 -45.52 -24.86
C ALA A 5 38.66 -44.18 -25.59
N ILE A 6 37.40 -43.85 -25.92
CA ILE A 6 37.03 -42.54 -26.46
C ILE A 6 36.54 -41.70 -25.28
N LEU A 7 37.35 -40.72 -24.91
CA LEU A 7 37.04 -39.69 -23.93
C LEU A 7 36.10 -38.66 -24.58
N PHE A 8 34.84 -38.61 -24.16
CA PHE A 8 33.90 -37.55 -24.55
C PHE A 8 34.20 -36.30 -23.71
N SER A 9 35.05 -35.42 -24.24
CA SER A 9 35.24 -34.06 -23.71
C SER A 9 34.06 -33.20 -24.16
N LEU A 10 33.10 -32.94 -23.26
CA LEU A 10 32.11 -31.87 -23.41
C LEU A 10 32.86 -30.53 -23.44
N LEU A 11 33.01 -29.95 -24.64
CA LEU A 11 33.38 -28.54 -24.79
C LEU A 11 32.17 -27.69 -24.36
N ALA A 12 32.18 -27.23 -23.11
CA ALA A 12 31.35 -26.10 -22.69
C ALA A 12 31.90 -24.84 -23.37
N LEU A 13 31.33 -24.48 -24.54
CA LEU A 13 31.58 -23.18 -25.14
C LEU A 13 31.05 -22.10 -24.19
N PRO A 14 31.81 -21.04 -23.89
CA PRO A 14 31.31 -19.96 -23.05
C PRO A 14 30.12 -19.29 -23.75
N LEU A 15 28.95 -19.30 -23.10
CA LEU A 15 27.81 -18.47 -23.48
C LEU A 15 28.27 -17.01 -23.32
N ARG A 16 28.73 -16.38 -24.40
CA ARG A 16 29.08 -14.96 -24.38
C ARG A 16 27.82 -14.16 -24.66
N ALA A 17 27.29 -13.51 -23.63
CA ALA A 17 26.32 -12.43 -23.80
C ALA A 17 26.96 -11.32 -24.64
N GLU A 18 26.37 -11.01 -25.79
CA GLU A 18 26.80 -9.93 -26.67
C GLU A 18 26.01 -8.64 -26.35
N VAL A 19 26.66 -7.49 -26.51
CA VAL A 19 25.99 -6.18 -26.43
C VAL A 19 25.72 -5.71 -27.86
N VAL A 20 24.45 -5.63 -28.23
CA VAL A 20 24.00 -5.26 -29.58
C VAL A 20 23.41 -3.86 -29.56
N GLN A 21 23.95 -2.97 -30.39
CA GLN A 21 23.36 -1.64 -30.60
C GLN A 21 22.15 -1.76 -31.52
N VAL A 22 21.02 -1.21 -31.10
CA VAL A 22 19.80 -1.22 -31.91
C VAL A 22 19.48 0.22 -32.32
N PRO A 23 19.46 0.54 -33.62
CA PRO A 23 18.97 1.83 -34.12
C PRO A 23 17.44 1.91 -34.00
N PRO A 24 16.85 3.11 -33.85
CA PRO A 24 15.41 3.27 -33.71
C PRO A 24 14.64 2.90 -34.97
N GLY A 25 13.38 2.51 -34.79
CA GLY A 25 12.47 2.13 -35.86
C GLY A 25 11.29 1.31 -35.32
N ALA A 26 10.13 1.42 -35.97
CA ALA A 26 8.90 0.78 -35.52
C ALA A 26 9.07 -0.74 -35.30
N ASP A 27 9.76 -1.43 -36.20
CA ASP A 27 10.03 -2.86 -36.11
C ASP A 27 11.41 -3.21 -35.52
N ALA A 28 12.24 -2.21 -35.19
CA ALA A 28 13.66 -2.43 -34.90
C ALA A 28 13.87 -3.31 -33.66
N LEU A 29 13.09 -3.09 -32.59
CA LEU A 29 13.19 -3.89 -31.37
C LEU A 29 12.80 -5.36 -31.63
N ARG A 30 11.70 -5.59 -32.36
CA ARG A 30 11.24 -6.95 -32.72
C ARG A 30 12.29 -7.69 -33.56
N VAL A 31 12.88 -7.02 -34.55
CA VAL A 31 13.95 -7.59 -35.38
C VAL A 31 15.19 -7.91 -34.54
N ALA A 32 15.57 -7.01 -33.63
CA ALA A 32 16.72 -7.23 -32.74
C ALA A 32 16.50 -8.41 -31.79
N ILE A 33 15.33 -8.53 -31.16
CA ILE A 33 14.97 -9.67 -30.31
C ILE A 33 15.02 -10.98 -31.09
N ALA A 34 14.50 -11.01 -32.32
CA ALA A 34 14.54 -12.21 -33.16
C ALA A 34 15.98 -12.66 -33.46
N ALA A 35 16.89 -11.72 -33.72
CA ALA A 35 18.30 -11.99 -34.01
C ALA A 35 19.15 -12.31 -32.76
N ALA A 36 18.73 -11.84 -31.58
CA ALA A 36 19.45 -12.00 -30.33
C ALA A 36 19.48 -13.45 -29.82
N ARG A 37 20.56 -13.78 -29.11
CA ARG A 37 20.74 -15.02 -28.37
C ARG A 37 20.31 -14.83 -26.90
N PRO A 38 19.86 -15.89 -26.23
CA PRO A 38 19.63 -15.84 -24.78
C PRO A 38 20.85 -15.30 -24.02
N GLY A 39 20.61 -14.32 -23.15
CA GLY A 39 21.61 -13.62 -22.36
C GLY A 39 22.13 -12.31 -22.97
N ASP A 40 21.82 -12.01 -24.24
CA ASP A 40 22.29 -10.79 -24.89
C ASP A 40 21.69 -9.51 -24.27
N VAL A 41 22.42 -8.40 -24.46
CA VAL A 41 22.00 -7.06 -24.07
C VAL A 41 21.69 -6.25 -25.32
N LEU A 42 20.42 -5.89 -25.50
CA LEU A 42 19.97 -5.00 -26.56
C LEU A 42 20.01 -3.56 -26.06
N MET A 43 21.02 -2.81 -26.51
CA MET A 43 21.21 -1.41 -26.14
C MET A 43 20.54 -0.52 -27.19
N LEU A 44 19.41 0.05 -26.81
CA LEU A 44 18.60 0.88 -27.70
C LEU A 44 19.19 2.28 -27.77
N THR A 45 19.58 2.69 -28.97
CA THR A 45 20.01 4.07 -29.21
C THR A 45 18.81 5.03 -29.14
N ALA A 46 19.08 6.33 -28.98
CA ALA A 46 18.05 7.34 -28.82
C ALA A 46 17.03 7.33 -29.99
N GLY A 47 15.74 7.26 -29.65
CA GLY A 47 14.66 7.28 -30.63
C GLY A 47 13.44 6.46 -30.22
N SER A 48 12.55 6.25 -31.18
CA SER A 48 11.27 5.56 -30.97
C SER A 48 11.28 4.14 -31.52
N TYR A 49 10.64 3.23 -30.78
CA TYR A 49 10.50 1.81 -31.06
C TYR A 49 9.03 1.41 -30.91
N GLY A 50 8.59 0.43 -31.71
CA GLY A 50 7.25 -0.14 -31.56
C GLY A 50 7.18 -1.22 -30.48
N PRO A 51 5.98 -1.73 -30.19
CA PRO A 51 5.75 -2.77 -29.20
C PRO A 51 6.45 -4.08 -29.56
N ALA A 52 6.76 -4.90 -28.56
CA ALA A 52 7.51 -6.14 -28.75
C ALA A 52 7.16 -7.23 -27.74
N VAL A 53 7.39 -8.49 -28.15
CA VAL A 53 7.36 -9.66 -27.28
C VAL A 53 8.79 -10.09 -26.98
N ILE A 54 9.12 -10.28 -25.70
CA ILE A 54 10.41 -10.75 -25.23
C ILE A 54 10.28 -12.22 -24.85
N ASP A 55 10.71 -13.08 -25.75
CA ASP A 55 10.49 -14.53 -25.73
C ASP A 55 11.75 -15.35 -25.38
N LYS A 56 12.82 -14.67 -24.98
CA LYS A 56 14.06 -15.29 -24.51
C LYS A 56 14.71 -14.40 -23.43
N PRO A 57 15.55 -14.98 -22.55
CA PRO A 57 16.28 -14.21 -21.54
C PRO A 57 17.11 -13.10 -22.19
N LEU A 58 16.79 -11.83 -21.93
CA LEU A 58 17.44 -10.68 -22.54
C LEU A 58 17.48 -9.51 -21.57
N THR A 59 18.48 -8.65 -21.71
CA THR A 59 18.43 -7.29 -21.16
C THR A 59 18.09 -6.32 -22.29
N ILE A 60 17.01 -5.55 -22.14
CA ILE A 60 16.66 -4.43 -23.02
C ILE A 60 16.95 -3.14 -22.26
N ASP A 61 17.85 -2.34 -22.81
CA ASP A 61 18.39 -1.16 -22.15
C ASP A 61 18.19 0.09 -23.00
N GLY A 62 17.29 0.96 -22.54
CA GLY A 62 16.94 2.19 -23.25
C GLY A 62 17.93 3.33 -23.11
N GLN A 63 18.96 3.18 -22.27
CA GLN A 63 19.95 4.22 -21.95
C GLN A 63 19.35 5.58 -21.49
N GLY A 64 18.09 5.59 -21.05
CA GLY A 64 17.33 6.79 -20.69
C GLY A 64 16.90 7.64 -21.89
N LYS A 65 16.99 7.11 -23.11
CA LYS A 65 16.75 7.85 -24.37
C LYS A 65 15.83 7.14 -25.36
N ALA A 66 15.54 5.86 -25.14
CA ALA A 66 14.65 5.08 -25.98
C ALA A 66 13.20 5.15 -25.49
N VAL A 67 12.28 5.39 -26.42
CA VAL A 67 10.83 5.37 -26.19
C VAL A 67 10.25 4.15 -26.89
N VAL A 68 9.53 3.29 -26.16
CA VAL A 68 8.71 2.23 -26.72
C VAL A 68 7.25 2.68 -26.65
N ASP A 69 6.62 2.84 -27.82
CA ASP A 69 5.28 3.39 -27.95
C ASP A 69 4.32 2.33 -28.50
N GLY A 70 3.27 2.01 -27.74
CA GLY A 70 2.25 1.04 -28.14
C GLY A 70 1.20 1.59 -29.11
N GLY A 71 1.20 2.89 -29.39
CA GLY A 71 0.23 3.51 -30.31
C GLY A 71 -1.23 3.36 -29.85
N HIS A 72 -1.44 3.32 -28.53
CA HIS A 72 -2.71 3.11 -27.83
C HIS A 72 -3.39 1.77 -28.16
N LYS A 73 -2.61 0.72 -28.39
CA LYS A 73 -3.12 -0.60 -28.74
C LYS A 73 -2.40 -1.69 -27.95
N GLY A 74 -3.17 -2.52 -27.24
CA GLY A 74 -2.65 -3.70 -26.59
C GLY A 74 -1.61 -3.39 -25.50
N THR A 75 -0.85 -4.41 -25.14
CA THR A 75 0.34 -4.27 -24.28
C THR A 75 1.55 -3.80 -25.10
N VAL A 76 2.36 -2.89 -24.54
CA VAL A 76 3.54 -2.35 -25.22
C VAL A 76 4.71 -3.36 -25.22
N LEU A 77 5.11 -3.85 -24.05
CA LEU A 77 6.14 -4.86 -23.89
C LEU A 77 5.57 -6.10 -23.18
N LEU A 78 5.50 -7.22 -23.91
CA LEU A 78 5.03 -8.50 -23.38
C LEU A 78 6.22 -9.43 -23.09
N VAL A 79 6.42 -9.77 -21.83
CA VAL A 79 7.50 -10.66 -21.38
C VAL A 79 6.96 -12.08 -21.21
N THR A 80 7.52 -13.01 -21.98
CA THR A 80 7.11 -14.42 -22.00
C THR A 80 8.25 -15.40 -21.67
N ALA A 81 9.44 -14.88 -21.37
CA ALA A 81 10.60 -15.67 -20.95
C ALA A 81 11.16 -15.22 -19.60
N ASP A 82 11.77 -16.17 -18.89
CA ASP A 82 12.49 -15.95 -17.65
C ASP A 82 13.70 -15.03 -17.83
N ASP A 83 14.18 -14.47 -16.71
CA ASP A 83 15.45 -13.74 -16.61
C ASP A 83 15.55 -12.56 -17.59
N VAL A 84 14.42 -11.91 -17.87
CA VAL A 84 14.34 -10.70 -18.68
C VAL A 84 14.56 -9.47 -17.81
N THR A 85 15.42 -8.56 -18.26
CA THR A 85 15.61 -7.23 -17.66
C THR A 85 15.17 -6.13 -18.61
N LEU A 86 14.25 -5.27 -18.19
CA LEU A 86 13.81 -4.08 -18.91
C LEU A 86 14.25 -2.85 -18.11
N ARG A 87 15.14 -2.04 -18.67
CA ARG A 87 15.66 -0.88 -17.94
C ARG A 87 15.90 0.38 -18.73
N ARG A 88 15.75 1.52 -18.05
CA ARG A 88 16.04 2.86 -18.60
C ARG A 88 15.28 3.16 -19.89
N LEU A 89 14.06 2.64 -19.99
CA LEU A 89 13.14 2.87 -21.11
C LEU A 89 12.09 3.92 -20.72
N THR A 90 11.59 4.66 -21.71
CA THR A 90 10.25 5.25 -21.61
C THR A 90 9.26 4.32 -22.28
N VAL A 91 8.24 3.84 -21.56
CA VAL A 91 7.21 2.94 -22.10
C VAL A 91 5.86 3.63 -22.00
N LYS A 92 5.17 3.80 -23.14
CA LYS A 92 3.94 4.57 -23.19
C LYS A 92 2.92 4.08 -24.21
N GLY A 93 1.70 4.56 -24.08
CA GLY A 93 0.66 4.41 -25.08
C GLY A 93 0.19 2.97 -25.21
N SER A 94 -0.01 2.25 -24.09
CA SER A 94 -0.75 0.99 -24.13
C SER A 94 -2.19 1.22 -24.60
N GLY A 95 -2.89 0.14 -24.95
CA GLY A 95 -4.33 0.15 -25.10
C GLY A 95 -5.07 0.50 -23.81
N ALA A 96 -6.40 0.53 -23.91
CA ALA A 96 -7.29 0.99 -22.85
C ALA A 96 -8.31 -0.09 -22.42
N ARG A 97 -8.07 -1.37 -22.71
CA ARG A 97 -8.98 -2.44 -22.30
C ARG A 97 -8.56 -3.00 -20.95
N ASP A 98 -9.40 -2.78 -19.95
CA ASP A 98 -9.20 -3.34 -18.61
C ASP A 98 -9.40 -4.87 -18.61
N GLU A 99 -10.30 -5.40 -19.43
CA GLU A 99 -10.53 -6.85 -19.57
C GLU A 99 -9.28 -7.62 -20.04
N ASP A 100 -8.52 -7.02 -20.97
CA ASP A 100 -7.27 -7.58 -21.49
C ASP A 100 -6.06 -7.25 -20.58
N ILE A 101 -6.27 -6.39 -19.58
CA ILE A 101 -5.25 -5.78 -18.72
C ILE A 101 -4.13 -5.20 -19.61
N ASP A 102 -4.52 -4.32 -20.55
CA ASP A 102 -3.57 -3.62 -21.41
C ASP A 102 -2.54 -2.87 -20.55
N SER A 103 -1.25 -3.10 -20.83
CA SER A 103 -0.18 -2.63 -19.95
C SER A 103 0.99 -2.02 -20.71
N GLY A 104 1.74 -1.13 -20.05
CA GLY A 104 3.06 -0.72 -20.52
C GLY A 104 3.99 -1.94 -20.58
N ILE A 105 4.10 -2.65 -19.47
CA ILE A 105 4.88 -3.89 -19.37
C ILE A 105 3.99 -4.98 -18.79
N LYS A 106 3.89 -6.13 -19.45
CA LYS A 106 3.15 -7.30 -18.95
C LYS A 106 4.07 -8.50 -18.85
N VAL A 107 4.08 -9.14 -17.69
CA VAL A 107 4.82 -10.39 -17.43
C VAL A 107 3.80 -11.49 -17.22
N ILE A 108 3.82 -12.51 -18.08
CA ILE A 108 2.79 -13.54 -18.07
C ILE A 108 3.06 -14.65 -17.05
N LYS A 109 2.06 -15.50 -16.88
CA LYS A 109 2.03 -16.56 -15.88
C LYS A 109 3.19 -17.53 -16.04
N GLY A 110 3.86 -17.81 -14.93
CA GLY A 110 4.96 -18.78 -14.84
C GLY A 110 6.33 -18.23 -15.22
N VAL A 111 6.40 -17.01 -15.77
CA VAL A 111 7.67 -16.33 -16.05
C VAL A 111 8.35 -15.93 -14.74
N ALA A 112 9.61 -16.30 -14.60
CA ALA A 112 10.36 -16.08 -13.37
C ALA A 112 11.48 -15.03 -13.51
N ARG A 113 11.74 -14.32 -12.40
CA ARG A 113 12.91 -13.44 -12.22
C ARG A 113 13.02 -12.28 -13.24
N THR A 114 11.88 -11.79 -13.71
CA THR A 114 11.85 -10.57 -14.52
C THR A 114 12.23 -9.36 -13.67
N VAL A 115 13.08 -8.49 -14.19
CA VAL A 115 13.48 -7.23 -13.56
C VAL A 115 13.00 -6.05 -14.41
N VAL A 116 12.18 -5.19 -13.83
CA VAL A 116 11.72 -3.92 -14.43
C VAL A 116 12.32 -2.79 -13.62
N GLU A 117 13.38 -2.13 -14.11
CA GLU A 117 14.10 -1.13 -13.33
C GLU A 117 14.39 0.19 -14.04
N ASP A 118 14.36 1.31 -13.30
CA ASP A 118 14.78 2.62 -13.80
C ASP A 118 13.99 3.08 -15.06
N ASN A 119 12.74 2.62 -15.23
CA ASN A 119 11.90 2.99 -16.37
C ASN A 119 10.95 4.15 -16.05
N ILE A 120 10.54 4.86 -17.09
CA ILE A 120 9.48 5.87 -17.04
C ILE A 120 8.27 5.29 -17.76
N LEU A 121 7.15 5.11 -17.06
CA LEU A 121 5.90 4.59 -17.61
C LEU A 121 4.84 5.69 -17.58
N THR A 122 4.28 6.02 -18.73
CA THR A 122 3.28 7.10 -18.86
C THR A 122 2.19 6.71 -19.83
N ASP A 123 0.96 7.17 -19.59
CA ASP A 123 -0.17 6.98 -20.50
C ASP A 123 -0.35 5.50 -20.92
N ASN A 124 -0.32 4.63 -19.91
CA ASN A 124 -0.69 3.23 -20.04
C ASN A 124 -1.93 2.99 -19.19
N MET A 125 -2.79 2.04 -19.59
CA MET A 125 -3.92 1.59 -18.78
C MET A 125 -3.39 1.01 -17.46
N HIS A 126 -2.54 -0.02 -17.52
CA HIS A 126 -1.73 -0.42 -16.36
C HIS A 126 -0.25 -0.14 -16.63
N GLY A 127 0.49 0.36 -15.64
CA GLY A 127 1.92 0.59 -15.79
C GLY A 127 2.68 -0.72 -16.01
N VAL A 128 2.68 -1.56 -14.98
CA VAL A 128 3.27 -2.91 -15.01
C VAL A 128 2.27 -3.95 -14.50
N ASP A 129 2.01 -4.98 -15.29
CA ASP A 129 1.19 -6.15 -14.94
C ASP A 129 2.07 -7.37 -14.69
N PHE A 130 2.13 -7.81 -13.43
CA PHE A 130 2.67 -9.11 -13.04
C PHE A 130 1.52 -10.12 -12.99
N HIS A 131 1.26 -10.75 -14.12
CA HIS A 131 0.13 -11.66 -14.30
C HIS A 131 0.55 -13.11 -14.10
N GLY A 132 0.70 -13.52 -12.85
CA GLY A 132 1.18 -14.85 -12.50
C GLY A 132 2.70 -15.03 -12.59
N ALA A 133 3.45 -13.93 -12.61
CA ALA A 133 4.90 -13.92 -12.60
C ALA A 133 5.45 -14.46 -11.26
N VAL A 134 6.69 -14.96 -11.26
CA VAL A 134 7.32 -15.55 -10.07
C VAL A 134 8.60 -14.80 -9.75
N ASP A 135 8.78 -14.37 -8.50
CA ASP A 135 10.00 -13.71 -8.02
C ASP A 135 10.43 -12.50 -8.90
N ALA A 136 9.45 -11.76 -9.42
CA ALA A 136 9.71 -10.60 -10.26
C ALA A 136 10.02 -9.36 -9.41
N ILE A 137 10.84 -8.46 -9.94
CA ILE A 137 11.28 -7.24 -9.25
C ILE A 137 10.91 -6.03 -10.11
N ALA A 138 10.16 -5.09 -9.53
CA ALA A 138 10.01 -3.74 -10.07
C ALA A 138 10.67 -2.73 -9.14
N ARG A 139 11.70 -2.02 -9.62
CA ARG A 139 12.39 -1.04 -8.79
C ARG A 139 12.78 0.26 -9.46
N ARG A 140 12.72 1.38 -8.73
CA ARG A 140 13.14 2.71 -9.23
C ARG A 140 12.43 3.14 -10.52
N ASN A 141 11.21 2.66 -10.74
CA ASN A 141 10.39 3.11 -11.85
C ASN A 141 9.59 4.36 -11.45
N VAL A 142 9.34 5.22 -12.43
CA VAL A 142 8.45 6.37 -12.30
C VAL A 142 7.22 6.12 -13.15
N ILE A 143 6.05 6.04 -12.51
CA ILE A 143 4.77 5.79 -13.17
C ILE A 143 3.89 7.02 -13.04
N THR A 144 3.49 7.57 -14.18
CA THR A 144 2.46 8.62 -14.27
C THR A 144 1.21 8.02 -14.91
N GLY A 145 0.21 7.73 -14.08
CA GLY A 145 -1.05 7.11 -14.52
C GLY A 145 -1.95 8.09 -15.28
N ARG A 146 -2.99 7.54 -15.91
CA ARG A 146 -3.96 8.32 -16.68
C ARG A 146 -4.87 9.13 -15.75
N GLN A 147 -5.43 10.21 -16.27
CA GLN A 147 -6.33 11.11 -15.55
C GLN A 147 -7.71 11.17 -16.22
N ASP A 148 -8.16 10.05 -16.77
CA ASP A 148 -9.50 9.93 -17.37
C ASP A 148 -10.59 10.41 -16.40
N HIS A 149 -11.69 10.96 -16.91
CA HIS A 149 -12.70 11.59 -16.03
C HIS A 149 -13.18 10.65 -14.91
N HIS A 150 -13.49 9.39 -15.24
CA HIS A 150 -13.88 8.38 -14.25
C HIS A 150 -12.67 7.65 -13.66
N MET A 151 -12.51 7.70 -12.34
CA MET A 151 -11.41 7.06 -11.60
C MET A 151 -11.23 5.57 -11.96
N VAL A 152 -12.33 4.84 -12.12
CA VAL A 152 -12.32 3.40 -12.43
C VAL A 152 -11.67 3.07 -13.78
N ALA A 153 -11.64 4.03 -14.72
CA ALA A 153 -11.12 3.84 -16.08
C ALA A 153 -9.62 4.17 -16.20
N ARG A 154 -8.98 4.66 -15.13
CA ARG A 154 -7.59 5.16 -15.15
C ARG A 154 -6.52 4.06 -15.06
N GLY A 155 -6.92 2.83 -14.74
CA GLY A 155 -6.09 1.66 -14.47
C GLY A 155 -5.01 1.89 -13.39
N ASN A 156 -4.14 0.92 -13.14
CA ASN A 156 -3.27 0.91 -11.94
C ASN A 156 -1.80 1.16 -12.29
N GLY A 157 -1.02 1.65 -11.33
CA GLY A 157 0.44 1.73 -11.48
C GLY A 157 1.04 0.34 -11.65
N PHE A 158 0.78 -0.53 -10.68
CA PHE A 158 1.11 -1.95 -10.70
C PHE A 158 -0.14 -2.80 -10.54
N TYR A 159 -0.29 -3.82 -11.40
CA TYR A 159 -1.29 -4.87 -11.27
C TYR A 159 -0.57 -6.18 -10.94
N VAL A 160 -0.87 -6.78 -9.79
CA VAL A 160 -0.27 -8.03 -9.33
C VAL A 160 -1.37 -9.06 -9.19
N TRP A 161 -1.35 -10.11 -10.00
CA TRP A 161 -2.37 -11.15 -9.94
C TRP A 161 -1.74 -12.53 -9.86
N ASN A 162 -1.99 -13.24 -8.75
CA ASN A 162 -1.49 -14.60 -8.52
C ASN A 162 0.02 -14.75 -8.81
N ALA A 163 0.81 -13.74 -8.46
CA ALA A 163 2.21 -13.60 -8.84
C ALA A 163 3.10 -13.65 -7.59
N PRO A 164 3.49 -14.84 -7.11
CA PRO A 164 4.14 -14.99 -5.82
C PRO A 164 5.59 -14.50 -5.84
N GLY A 165 6.02 -13.89 -4.73
CA GLY A 165 7.41 -13.49 -4.53
C GLY A 165 7.75 -12.15 -5.18
N VAL A 166 6.75 -11.37 -5.61
CA VAL A 166 6.97 -10.10 -6.29
C VAL A 166 7.51 -9.06 -5.31
N VAL A 167 8.58 -8.38 -5.70
CA VAL A 167 9.16 -7.25 -4.97
C VAL A 167 8.93 -5.97 -5.76
N ILE A 168 8.19 -5.03 -5.18
CA ILE A 168 7.98 -3.69 -5.74
C ILE A 168 8.64 -2.69 -4.79
N GLU A 169 9.76 -2.10 -5.18
CA GLU A 169 10.55 -1.25 -4.29
C GLU A 169 11.08 0.05 -4.90
N ASP A 170 11.18 1.10 -4.07
CA ASP A 170 11.81 2.36 -4.47
C ASP A 170 11.15 3.00 -5.72
N ASN A 171 9.87 2.73 -5.99
CA ASN A 171 9.13 3.30 -7.13
C ASN A 171 8.37 4.58 -6.73
N SER A 172 8.13 5.44 -7.71
CA SER A 172 7.26 6.62 -7.56
C SER A 172 6.06 6.48 -8.48
N VAL A 173 4.86 6.46 -7.91
CA VAL A 173 3.59 6.36 -8.66
C VAL A 173 2.71 7.57 -8.35
N ARG A 174 2.26 8.25 -9.41
CA ARG A 174 1.35 9.39 -9.30
C ARG A 174 0.25 9.29 -10.35
N TYR A 175 -0.98 9.59 -9.95
CA TYR A 175 -2.18 9.48 -10.79
C TYR A 175 -2.45 8.05 -11.29
N GLY A 176 -3.63 7.85 -11.89
CA GLY A 176 -4.19 6.53 -12.13
C GLY A 176 -5.32 6.25 -11.15
N ARG A 177 -5.70 4.96 -11.04
CA ARG A 177 -6.64 4.43 -10.08
C ARG A 177 -5.92 4.03 -8.79
N ASP A 178 -5.26 2.88 -8.76
CA ASP A 178 -4.51 2.41 -7.58
C ASP A 178 -3.01 2.38 -7.87
N GLY A 179 -2.19 2.64 -6.85
CA GLY A 179 -0.73 2.60 -6.95
C GLY A 179 -0.23 1.17 -7.19
N ILE A 180 -0.50 0.29 -6.23
CA ILE A 180 -0.36 -1.17 -6.38
C ILE A 180 -1.71 -1.83 -6.08
N PHE A 181 -2.26 -2.53 -7.05
CA PHE A 181 -3.40 -3.43 -6.85
C PHE A 181 -2.90 -4.88 -6.89
N SER A 182 -2.98 -5.58 -5.74
CA SER A 182 -2.59 -6.99 -5.61
C SER A 182 -3.79 -7.86 -5.34
N ASN A 183 -4.00 -8.88 -6.17
CA ASN A 183 -5.12 -9.79 -6.06
C ASN A 183 -4.67 -11.27 -6.07
N ALA A 184 -5.11 -12.03 -5.07
CA ALA A 184 -4.87 -13.47 -4.95
C ALA A 184 -3.39 -13.86 -5.02
N SER A 185 -2.51 -13.10 -4.36
CA SER A 185 -1.05 -13.31 -4.40
C SER A 185 -0.47 -13.69 -3.03
N ARG A 186 0.84 -13.95 -2.95
CA ARG A 186 1.51 -14.34 -1.70
C ARG A 186 3.02 -14.14 -1.71
N LYS A 187 3.61 -13.95 -0.52
CA LYS A 187 5.06 -13.76 -0.33
C LYS A 187 5.59 -12.52 -1.05
N ASP A 188 4.75 -11.52 -1.22
CA ASP A 188 5.11 -10.29 -1.90
C ASP A 188 5.69 -9.28 -0.91
N THR A 189 6.56 -8.40 -1.39
CA THR A 189 7.15 -7.33 -0.58
C THR A 189 7.05 -6.01 -1.33
N PHE A 190 6.22 -5.11 -0.82
CA PHE A 190 6.07 -3.76 -1.36
C PHE A 190 6.70 -2.78 -0.38
N ARG A 191 7.84 -2.17 -0.77
CA ARG A 191 8.62 -1.37 0.18
C ARG A 191 9.23 -0.08 -0.38
N ARG A 192 9.33 0.96 0.45
CA ARG A 192 9.98 2.24 0.08
C ARG A 192 9.42 2.87 -1.20
N ASN A 193 8.16 2.64 -1.52
CA ASN A 193 7.51 3.28 -2.65
C ASN A 193 6.81 4.57 -2.21
N THR A 194 6.69 5.52 -3.14
CA THR A 194 5.93 6.76 -2.97
C THR A 194 4.68 6.73 -3.84
N PHE A 195 3.53 7.07 -3.23
CA PHE A 195 2.23 7.12 -3.88
C PHE A 195 1.54 8.47 -3.67
N ARG A 196 1.11 9.12 -4.75
CA ARG A 196 0.42 10.42 -4.68
C ARG A 196 -0.77 10.51 -5.62
N ASP A 197 -1.82 11.20 -5.18
CA ASP A 197 -2.98 11.59 -5.99
C ASP A 197 -3.67 10.40 -6.71
N LEU A 198 -3.79 9.28 -6.00
CA LEU A 198 -4.44 8.04 -6.42
C LEU A 198 -5.74 7.82 -5.64
N ARG A 199 -6.53 6.84 -6.08
CA ARG A 199 -7.56 6.25 -5.22
C ARG A 199 -6.89 5.57 -4.04
N PHE A 200 -6.22 4.44 -4.25
CA PHE A 200 -5.50 3.72 -3.18
C PHE A 200 -4.00 3.69 -3.43
N ALA A 201 -3.17 3.94 -2.40
CA ALA A 201 -1.71 3.77 -2.55
C ALA A 201 -1.36 2.29 -2.73
N ILE A 202 -1.81 1.44 -1.80
CA ILE A 202 -1.68 -0.02 -1.90
C ILE A 202 -3.02 -0.68 -1.54
N HIS A 203 -3.48 -1.54 -2.45
CA HIS A 203 -4.76 -2.24 -2.35
C HIS A 203 -4.53 -3.75 -2.43
N TYR A 204 -4.71 -4.45 -1.32
CA TYR A 204 -4.67 -5.90 -1.25
C TYR A 204 -6.07 -6.48 -1.35
N MET A 205 -6.22 -7.50 -2.19
CA MET A 205 -7.35 -8.41 -2.23
C MET A 205 -6.79 -9.82 -2.15
N TYR A 206 -7.07 -10.56 -1.07
CA TYR A 206 -6.63 -11.96 -0.93
C TYR A 206 -5.10 -12.17 -1.06
N THR A 207 -4.29 -11.20 -0.58
CA THR A 207 -2.82 -11.26 -0.66
C THR A 207 -2.23 -11.64 0.70
N ASN A 208 -1.69 -12.85 0.81
CA ASN A 208 -1.33 -13.45 2.10
C ASN A 208 0.19 -13.56 2.29
N ASP A 209 0.67 -13.72 3.52
CA ASP A 209 2.09 -13.97 3.80
C ASP A 209 3.02 -12.90 3.18
N SER A 210 2.59 -11.64 3.18
CA SER A 210 3.22 -10.56 2.39
C SER A 210 3.47 -9.33 3.27
N SER A 211 4.34 -8.43 2.81
CA SER A 211 4.77 -7.27 3.58
C SER A 211 4.61 -5.96 2.82
N VAL A 212 4.09 -4.95 3.51
CA VAL A 212 3.97 -3.54 3.10
C VAL A 212 4.83 -2.72 4.07
N ILE A 213 6.02 -2.30 3.63
CA ILE A 213 7.07 -1.79 4.51
C ILE A 213 7.60 -0.42 4.06
N ASP A 214 7.65 0.56 4.97
CA ASP A 214 8.32 1.86 4.75
C ASP A 214 7.83 2.62 3.50
N ASN A 215 6.56 2.46 3.12
CA ASN A 215 5.98 3.19 1.99
C ASN A 215 5.41 4.54 2.43
N ILE A 216 5.38 5.49 1.50
CA ILE A 216 4.82 6.83 1.71
C ILE A 216 3.57 7.01 0.84
N SER A 217 2.44 7.29 1.48
CA SER A 217 1.18 7.68 0.86
C SER A 217 0.90 9.15 1.16
N VAL A 218 0.66 9.96 0.14
CA VAL A 218 0.30 11.37 0.35
C VAL A 218 -0.83 11.80 -0.56
N GLY A 219 -1.92 12.29 0.04
CA GLY A 219 -3.02 12.84 -0.72
C GLY A 219 -3.69 11.82 -1.65
N ASN A 220 -3.82 10.58 -1.23
CA ASN A 220 -4.63 9.57 -1.90
C ASN A 220 -6.04 9.53 -1.29
N HIS A 221 -7.01 8.87 -1.93
CA HIS A 221 -8.31 8.65 -1.27
C HIS A 221 -8.15 7.72 -0.06
N LEU A 222 -7.25 6.73 -0.17
CA LEU A 222 -6.88 5.82 0.90
C LEU A 222 -5.38 5.48 0.80
N GLY A 223 -4.70 5.42 1.94
CA GLY A 223 -3.32 4.96 2.01
C GLY A 223 -3.20 3.45 1.77
N PHE A 224 -3.28 2.67 2.85
CA PHE A 224 -3.00 1.24 2.83
C PHE A 224 -4.25 0.42 3.12
N ALA A 225 -4.84 -0.21 2.10
CA ALA A 225 -6.02 -1.06 2.20
C ALA A 225 -5.65 -2.54 2.19
N MET A 226 -5.63 -3.17 3.37
CA MET A 226 -5.43 -4.61 3.51
C MET A 226 -6.79 -5.31 3.57
N MET A 227 -7.18 -5.99 2.48
CA MET A 227 -8.48 -6.66 2.39
C MET A 227 -8.37 -8.18 2.18
N TYR A 228 -9.19 -8.92 2.92
CA TYR A 228 -9.35 -10.38 2.81
C TYR A 228 -8.04 -11.16 2.91
N SER A 229 -7.12 -10.68 3.74
CA SER A 229 -5.74 -11.12 3.74
C SER A 229 -5.32 -11.67 5.11
N ARG A 230 -4.23 -12.44 5.15
CA ARG A 230 -3.76 -13.09 6.38
C ARG A 230 -2.25 -13.14 6.47
N ARG A 231 -1.71 -13.00 7.68
CA ARG A 231 -0.25 -12.98 7.94
C ARG A 231 0.44 -11.92 7.10
N VAL A 232 -0.11 -10.71 7.16
CA VAL A 232 0.45 -9.54 6.48
C VAL A 232 1.24 -8.71 7.48
N GLU A 233 2.38 -8.17 7.06
CA GLU A 233 3.16 -7.21 7.84
C GLU A 233 2.96 -5.82 7.23
N VAL A 234 2.35 -4.89 7.97
CA VAL A 234 2.20 -3.48 7.60
C VAL A 234 3.05 -2.67 8.56
N ARG A 235 4.27 -2.34 8.15
CA ARG A 235 5.28 -1.76 9.05
C ARG A 235 5.94 -0.50 8.53
N GLY A 236 6.08 0.51 9.39
CA GLY A 236 6.89 1.69 9.10
C GLY A 236 6.32 2.60 8.00
N ASN A 237 5.08 2.38 7.57
CA ASN A 237 4.49 3.16 6.49
C ASN A 237 3.99 4.51 7.02
N ILE A 238 4.01 5.51 6.13
CA ILE A 238 3.61 6.88 6.43
C ILE A 238 2.45 7.26 5.50
N SER A 239 1.33 7.67 6.09
CA SER A 239 0.12 8.15 5.41
C SER A 239 -0.11 9.61 5.78
N LEU A 240 -0.04 10.52 4.80
CA LEU A 240 -0.13 11.95 5.02
C LEU A 240 -1.29 12.55 4.23
N SER A 241 -2.28 13.09 4.93
CA SER A 241 -3.40 13.80 4.30
C SER A 241 -4.16 12.93 3.29
N ASP A 242 -4.27 11.62 3.54
CA ASP A 242 -5.15 10.74 2.78
C ASP A 242 -6.60 10.98 3.18
N ARG A 243 -7.54 10.87 2.24
CA ARG A 243 -8.92 11.37 2.43
C ARG A 243 -9.70 10.57 3.46
N ASP A 244 -9.89 9.27 3.21
CA ASP A 244 -10.84 8.44 3.95
C ASP A 244 -10.16 7.62 5.04
N HIS A 245 -9.10 6.87 4.69
CA HIS A 245 -8.39 6.02 5.63
C HIS A 245 -6.88 6.06 5.42
N GLY A 246 -6.12 6.12 6.50
CA GLY A 246 -4.66 5.94 6.42
C GLY A 246 -4.27 4.47 6.33
N VAL A 247 -4.72 3.66 7.30
CA VAL A 247 -4.57 2.20 7.27
C VAL A 247 -5.93 1.53 7.47
N MET A 248 -6.31 0.64 6.55
CA MET A 248 -7.56 -0.11 6.64
C MET A 248 -7.28 -1.61 6.68
N LEU A 249 -7.89 -2.29 7.65
CA LEU A 249 -7.95 -3.73 7.78
C LEU A 249 -9.40 -4.19 7.59
N ASN A 250 -9.72 -4.73 6.41
CA ASN A 250 -11.01 -5.35 6.15
C ASN A 250 -10.85 -6.86 5.98
N SER A 251 -11.44 -7.65 6.88
CA SER A 251 -11.29 -9.11 6.86
C SER A 251 -9.82 -9.54 6.87
N THR A 252 -8.96 -8.74 7.51
CA THR A 252 -7.51 -8.99 7.61
C THR A 252 -7.17 -9.59 8.96
N ASN A 253 -6.44 -10.70 8.95
CA ASN A 253 -6.32 -11.56 10.12
C ASN A 253 -4.87 -12.00 10.40
N GLU A 254 -4.56 -12.22 11.68
CA GLU A 254 -3.25 -12.74 12.13
C GLU A 254 -2.07 -11.96 11.52
N SER A 255 -2.20 -10.63 11.50
CA SER A 255 -1.31 -9.70 10.82
C SER A 255 -0.74 -8.68 11.81
N ASP A 256 0.40 -8.09 11.46
CA ASP A 256 1.12 -7.13 12.29
C ASP A 256 1.08 -5.75 11.66
N VAL A 257 0.49 -4.77 12.34
CA VAL A 257 0.42 -3.36 11.95
C VAL A 257 1.24 -2.55 12.94
N THR A 258 2.49 -2.25 12.57
CA THR A 258 3.46 -1.72 13.54
C THR A 258 4.27 -0.52 13.06
N GLY A 259 4.56 0.43 13.94
CA GLY A 259 5.46 1.54 13.61
C GLY A 259 4.96 2.47 12.49
N ASN A 260 3.67 2.45 12.14
CA ASN A 260 3.13 3.30 11.08
C ASN A 260 2.78 4.69 11.61
N LEU A 261 2.88 5.69 10.74
CA LEU A 261 2.47 7.07 11.01
C LEU A 261 1.29 7.42 10.10
N VAL A 262 0.19 7.89 10.69
CA VAL A 262 -0.93 8.45 9.95
C VAL A 262 -1.19 9.85 10.46
N VAL A 263 -1.13 10.85 9.58
CA VAL A 263 -1.40 12.25 9.89
C VAL A 263 -2.47 12.79 8.96
N GLY A 264 -3.65 13.07 9.52
CA GLY A 264 -4.78 13.69 8.81
C GLY A 264 -5.48 12.75 7.83
N ALA A 265 -6.60 12.15 8.27
CA ALA A 265 -7.54 11.39 7.47
C ALA A 265 -8.91 11.36 8.16
N ALA A 266 -9.99 10.96 7.47
CA ALA A 266 -11.27 10.75 8.15
C ALA A 266 -11.15 9.64 9.23
N LYS A 267 -10.46 8.55 8.94
CA LYS A 267 -10.11 7.52 9.92
C LYS A 267 -8.62 7.20 9.82
N CYS A 268 -7.88 7.42 10.90
CA CYS A 268 -6.45 7.09 10.92
C CYS A 268 -6.25 5.58 10.71
N THR A 269 -7.00 4.76 11.45
CA THR A 269 -7.06 3.31 11.26
C THR A 269 -8.49 2.78 11.31
N PHE A 270 -8.84 1.84 10.42
CA PHE A 270 -10.17 1.23 10.36
C PHE A 270 -10.09 -0.30 10.36
N LEU A 271 -10.86 -0.92 11.27
CA LEU A 271 -10.97 -2.37 11.42
C LEU A 271 -12.40 -2.81 11.18
N TYR A 272 -12.57 -3.65 10.16
CA TYR A 272 -13.83 -4.27 9.79
C TYR A 272 -13.62 -5.78 9.66
N ASP A 273 -14.26 -6.59 10.52
CA ASP A 273 -14.04 -8.05 10.62
C ASP A 273 -12.54 -8.45 10.64
N ALA A 274 -11.70 -7.63 11.28
CA ALA A 274 -10.27 -7.87 11.39
C ALA A 274 -9.98 -8.58 12.71
N ASN A 275 -9.29 -9.73 12.69
CA ASN A 275 -9.14 -10.56 13.88
C ASN A 275 -7.69 -11.01 14.14
N LYS A 276 -7.36 -11.13 15.43
CA LYS A 276 -6.05 -11.65 15.89
C LYS A 276 -4.84 -10.87 15.37
N ASN A 277 -4.99 -9.57 15.13
CA ASN A 277 -3.90 -8.73 14.67
C ASN A 277 -3.16 -8.08 15.85
N LEU A 278 -1.89 -7.78 15.65
CA LEU A 278 -1.12 -6.89 16.52
C LEU A 278 -1.11 -5.49 15.93
N ILE A 279 -1.54 -4.50 16.70
CA ILE A 279 -1.50 -3.09 16.32
C ILE A 279 -0.66 -2.38 17.37
N ALA A 280 0.61 -2.14 17.05
CA ALA A 280 1.55 -1.67 18.06
C ALA A 280 2.57 -0.62 17.59
N GLY A 281 2.86 0.35 18.45
CA GLY A 281 3.88 1.35 18.16
C GLY A 281 3.53 2.29 17.00
N ASN A 282 2.25 2.46 16.66
CA ASN A 282 1.81 3.36 15.61
C ASN A 282 1.51 4.76 16.18
N ARG A 283 1.62 5.80 15.34
CA ARG A 283 1.20 7.18 15.66
C ARG A 283 0.03 7.57 14.75
N PHE A 284 -1.11 7.84 15.37
CA PHE A 284 -2.36 8.23 14.72
C PHE A 284 -2.73 9.64 15.15
N GLU A 285 -2.57 10.59 14.23
CA GLU A 285 -2.60 12.01 14.54
C GLU A 285 -3.55 12.82 13.65
N GLY A 286 -4.32 13.71 14.28
CA GLY A 286 -5.08 14.74 13.58
C GLY A 286 -6.18 14.19 12.66
N CYS A 287 -6.70 12.98 12.93
CA CYS A 287 -7.79 12.38 12.18
C CYS A 287 -9.17 12.70 12.79
N ASP A 288 -10.25 12.58 12.00
CA ASP A 288 -11.61 12.70 12.56
C ASP A 288 -11.90 11.55 13.55
N ILE A 289 -11.39 10.35 13.24
CA ILE A 289 -11.39 9.18 14.13
C ILE A 289 -9.99 8.57 14.17
N GLY A 290 -9.41 8.40 15.37
CA GLY A 290 -8.10 7.76 15.55
C GLY A 290 -8.13 6.28 15.16
N ILE A 291 -9.06 5.51 15.75
CA ILE A 291 -9.33 4.13 15.36
C ILE A 291 -10.84 3.85 15.33
N HIS A 292 -11.33 3.35 14.21
CA HIS A 292 -12.70 2.87 14.06
C HIS A 292 -12.71 1.35 14.05
N TYR A 293 -13.31 0.75 15.08
CA TYR A 293 -13.29 -0.68 15.36
C TYR A 293 -14.72 -1.24 15.30
N THR A 294 -15.04 -2.03 14.28
CA THR A 294 -16.42 -2.44 13.98
C THR A 294 -16.51 -3.88 13.42
N ALA A 295 -17.74 -4.27 13.07
CA ALA A 295 -18.10 -5.50 12.35
C ALA A 295 -17.57 -6.79 13.00
N GLY A 296 -17.64 -6.86 14.32
CA GLY A 296 -17.27 -8.08 15.05
C GLY A 296 -15.77 -8.38 15.13
N SER A 297 -14.91 -7.44 14.70
CA SER A 297 -13.45 -7.51 14.87
C SER A 297 -13.09 -7.98 16.29
N ALA A 298 -12.22 -8.97 16.43
CA ALA A 298 -11.97 -9.61 17.73
C ALA A 298 -10.54 -10.09 17.93
N ARG A 299 -10.12 -10.14 19.20
CA ARG A 299 -8.81 -10.63 19.64
C ARG A 299 -7.63 -9.87 19.03
N ASN A 300 -7.81 -8.61 18.69
CA ASN A 300 -6.70 -7.76 18.29
C ASN A 300 -6.00 -7.23 19.54
N ALA A 301 -4.67 -7.23 19.54
CA ALA A 301 -3.87 -6.58 20.56
C ALA A 301 -3.55 -5.15 20.12
N VAL A 302 -3.98 -4.15 20.90
CA VAL A 302 -3.75 -2.73 20.62
C VAL A 302 -2.92 -2.15 21.76
N THR A 303 -1.62 -1.91 21.54
CA THR A 303 -0.69 -1.52 22.60
C THR A 303 0.43 -0.60 22.08
N GLY A 304 0.91 0.31 22.90
CA GLY A 304 2.06 1.16 22.59
C GLY A 304 1.85 2.15 21.45
N ASN A 305 0.61 2.38 21.02
CA ASN A 305 0.28 3.36 20.00
C ASN A 305 0.12 4.75 20.62
N ALA A 306 0.23 5.80 19.82
CA ALA A 306 -0.09 7.16 20.21
C ALA A 306 -1.27 7.69 19.41
N PHE A 307 -2.34 8.07 20.12
CA PHE A 307 -3.53 8.70 19.57
C PHE A 307 -3.52 10.19 19.94
N ILE A 308 -3.18 11.03 18.96
CA ILE A 308 -2.84 12.45 19.20
C ILE A 308 -3.80 13.35 18.43
N ALA A 309 -4.46 14.26 19.14
CA ALA A 309 -5.29 15.32 18.56
C ALA A 309 -6.33 14.84 17.52
N ASN A 310 -6.81 13.60 17.65
CA ASN A 310 -7.93 13.12 16.84
C ASN A 310 -9.22 13.71 17.40
N ARG A 311 -10.19 14.01 16.54
CA ARG A 311 -11.48 14.56 16.98
C ARG A 311 -12.24 13.57 17.86
N ASN A 312 -12.22 12.29 17.50
CA ASN A 312 -12.59 11.17 18.37
C ASN A 312 -11.43 10.19 18.39
N GLN A 313 -10.89 9.86 19.56
CA GLN A 313 -9.79 8.90 19.63
C GLN A 313 -10.23 7.51 19.16
N VAL A 314 -11.41 7.06 19.60
CA VAL A 314 -11.93 5.75 19.29
C VAL A 314 -13.41 5.78 18.93
N LYS A 315 -13.77 5.09 17.85
CA LYS A 315 -15.14 4.69 17.54
C LYS A 315 -15.24 3.16 17.65
N TYR A 316 -15.89 2.65 18.68
CA TYR A 316 -16.06 1.21 18.90
C TYR A 316 -17.51 0.80 18.73
N VAL A 317 -17.78 -0.14 17.83
CA VAL A 317 -19.13 -0.67 17.59
C VAL A 317 -19.18 -2.12 18.04
N GLY A 318 -19.38 -2.31 19.35
CA GLY A 318 -19.54 -3.64 19.96
C GLY A 318 -20.13 -3.56 21.35
N THR A 319 -20.36 -4.72 21.96
CA THR A 319 -21.02 -4.85 23.28
C THR A 319 -20.15 -5.52 24.33
N ARG A 320 -18.88 -5.80 24.01
CA ARG A 320 -17.92 -6.48 24.90
C ARG A 320 -16.92 -5.47 25.46
N ASP A 321 -16.41 -5.77 26.65
CA ASP A 321 -15.23 -5.08 27.18
C ASP A 321 -13.97 -5.59 26.48
N LEU A 322 -13.17 -4.68 25.95
CA LEU A 322 -11.89 -4.94 25.31
C LEU A 322 -10.77 -4.27 26.09
N GLU A 323 -9.79 -5.06 26.51
CA GLU A 323 -8.56 -4.55 27.10
C GLU A 323 -7.56 -4.17 25.99
N TRP A 324 -7.18 -2.90 25.96
CA TRP A 324 -6.20 -2.30 25.05
C TRP A 324 -4.91 -1.94 25.80
N SER A 325 -4.46 -2.88 26.63
CA SER A 325 -3.09 -3.00 27.07
C SER A 325 -2.64 -4.45 26.93
N LEU A 326 -1.34 -4.66 26.69
CA LEU A 326 -0.73 -5.98 26.56
C LEU A 326 0.53 -6.00 27.41
N GLU A 327 0.67 -7.03 28.25
CA GLU A 327 1.85 -7.23 29.10
C GLU A 327 2.22 -5.99 29.96
N GLY A 328 1.19 -5.33 30.52
CA GLY A 328 1.37 -4.14 31.36
C GLY A 328 1.67 -2.86 30.59
N ARG A 329 1.49 -2.85 29.26
CA ARG A 329 1.72 -1.68 28.41
C ARG A 329 0.48 -1.33 27.58
N GLY A 330 -0.05 -0.14 27.81
CA GLY A 330 -1.18 0.44 27.07
C GLY A 330 -0.74 1.40 25.96
N ASN A 331 -1.62 2.33 25.63
CA ASN A 331 -1.46 3.32 24.58
C ASN A 331 -1.37 4.73 25.17
N HIS A 332 -0.85 5.68 24.39
CA HIS A 332 -0.88 7.10 24.72
C HIS A 332 -2.13 7.77 24.12
N TRP A 333 -2.76 8.63 24.91
CA TRP A 333 -4.01 9.32 24.57
C TRP A 333 -3.85 10.81 24.88
N SER A 334 -3.91 11.67 23.87
CA SER A 334 -3.68 13.12 24.08
C SER A 334 -4.78 13.83 24.90
N ASP A 335 -5.92 13.19 25.08
CA ASP A 335 -7.08 13.65 25.86
C ASP A 335 -7.17 13.02 27.26
N LEU A 336 -6.21 12.15 27.62
CA LEU A 336 -6.08 11.64 28.98
C LEU A 336 -5.38 12.67 29.88
N ALA A 337 -6.15 13.29 30.76
CA ALA A 337 -5.63 14.08 31.87
C ALA A 337 -5.40 13.17 33.08
N ALA A 338 -4.21 12.55 33.18
CA ALA A 338 -3.83 11.68 34.29
C ALA A 338 -2.52 12.10 34.95
N PHE A 339 -2.25 11.52 36.12
CA PHE A 339 -1.01 11.67 36.86
C PHE A 339 -0.23 10.35 36.84
N ASP A 340 1.09 10.49 36.89
CA ASP A 340 2.05 9.43 37.18
C ASP A 340 2.77 9.83 38.47
N LEU A 341 2.24 9.39 39.60
CA LEU A 341 2.75 9.71 40.93
C LEU A 341 3.98 8.87 41.29
N ASN A 342 4.11 7.70 40.69
CA ASN A 342 5.15 6.74 40.99
C ASN A 342 6.40 6.92 40.09
N GLY A 343 6.26 7.64 38.97
CA GLY A 343 7.31 8.01 38.02
C GLY A 343 7.71 6.90 37.05
N ASP A 344 6.86 5.90 36.80
CA ASP A 344 7.16 4.74 35.94
C ASP A 344 6.83 4.97 34.46
N GLY A 345 6.25 6.13 34.11
CA GLY A 345 5.88 6.51 32.75
C GLY A 345 4.48 6.04 32.32
N PHE A 346 3.71 5.43 33.23
CA PHE A 346 2.33 5.03 33.02
C PHE A 346 1.38 5.88 33.87
N ALA A 347 0.15 6.06 33.39
CA ALA A 347 -0.88 6.71 34.18
C ALA A 347 -1.33 5.79 35.33
N ASP A 348 -1.43 6.31 36.56
CA ASP A 348 -1.91 5.55 37.72
C ASP A 348 -3.42 5.22 37.66
N GLN A 349 -4.13 5.67 36.62
CA GLN A 349 -5.55 5.41 36.39
C GLN A 349 -5.77 4.78 35.01
N ALA A 350 -6.62 3.75 34.96
CA ALA A 350 -7.10 3.17 33.71
C ALA A 350 -7.92 4.18 32.90
N PHE A 351 -7.76 4.15 31.58
CA PHE A 351 -8.46 5.03 30.64
C PHE A 351 -9.59 4.30 29.91
N ARG A 352 -10.67 5.01 29.61
CA ARG A 352 -11.77 4.55 28.77
C ARG A 352 -12.00 5.57 27.65
N PRO A 353 -11.52 5.30 26.42
CA PRO A 353 -11.60 6.26 25.32
C PRO A 353 -12.99 6.37 24.69
N ASN A 354 -13.94 5.53 25.09
CA ASN A 354 -15.33 5.59 24.65
C ASN A 354 -16.29 5.29 25.80
N ASP A 355 -17.48 5.88 25.75
CA ASP A 355 -18.54 5.71 26.73
C ASP A 355 -19.92 5.39 26.09
N MET A 356 -20.93 5.16 26.92
CA MET A 356 -22.30 4.86 26.44
C MET A 356 -22.98 6.09 25.81
N MET A 357 -22.56 7.30 26.19
CA MET A 357 -23.04 8.53 25.54
C MET A 357 -22.53 8.62 24.11
N ASP A 358 -21.33 8.13 23.82
CA ASP A 358 -20.80 8.07 22.46
C ASP A 358 -21.66 7.15 21.57
N HIS A 359 -22.14 6.02 22.08
CA HIS A 359 -23.11 5.17 21.36
C HIS A 359 -24.42 5.90 21.05
N ILE A 360 -24.93 6.71 21.99
CA ILE A 360 -26.16 7.50 21.79
C ILE A 360 -25.90 8.60 20.75
N LEU A 361 -24.78 9.31 20.85
CA LEU A 361 -24.38 10.37 19.91
C LEU A 361 -24.17 9.83 18.49
N TRP A 362 -23.65 8.61 18.34
CA TRP A 362 -23.48 7.97 17.04
C TRP A 362 -24.79 7.48 16.43
N SER A 363 -25.70 6.95 17.25
CA SER A 363 -27.04 6.54 16.77
C SER A 363 -27.97 7.73 16.52
N GLN A 364 -27.73 8.87 17.16
CA GLN A 364 -28.52 10.11 17.03
C GLN A 364 -27.60 11.32 16.83
N PRO A 365 -27.11 11.58 15.61
CA PRO A 365 -26.18 12.68 15.33
C PRO A 365 -26.71 14.07 15.74
N ALA A 366 -28.04 14.26 15.74
CA ALA A 366 -28.68 15.49 16.19
C ALA A 366 -28.42 15.82 17.68
N ALA A 367 -28.07 14.82 18.51
CA ALA A 367 -27.68 15.00 19.90
C ALA A 367 -26.26 15.59 20.06
N GLY A 368 -25.49 15.72 18.96
CA GLY A 368 -24.15 16.30 18.96
C GLY A 368 -24.08 17.74 19.52
N LEU A 369 -25.17 18.51 19.42
CA LEU A 369 -25.28 19.86 20.00
C LEU A 369 -25.22 19.86 21.55
N LEU A 370 -25.45 18.71 22.18
CA LEU A 370 -25.53 18.57 23.64
C LEU A 370 -24.22 18.06 24.26
N ILE A 371 -23.19 17.74 23.47
CA ILE A 371 -21.92 17.17 23.94
C ILE A 371 -21.25 18.06 25.00
N GLY A 372 -21.27 19.38 24.79
CA GLY A 372 -20.73 20.35 25.74
C GLY A 372 -21.65 20.71 26.91
N SER A 373 -22.84 20.10 27.00
CA SER A 373 -23.81 20.46 28.04
C SER A 373 -23.40 19.93 29.42
N PRO A 374 -23.71 20.66 30.51
CA PRO A 374 -23.42 20.19 31.88
C PRO A 374 -24.04 18.83 32.20
N ALA A 375 -25.18 18.49 31.60
CA ALA A 375 -25.83 17.19 31.77
C ALA A 375 -25.01 16.04 31.19
N VAL A 376 -24.45 16.21 29.98
CA VAL A 376 -23.58 15.20 29.35
C VAL A 376 -22.28 15.07 30.13
N GLN A 377 -21.66 16.18 30.56
CA GLN A 377 -20.45 16.13 31.39
C GLN A 377 -20.69 15.43 32.74
N LEU A 378 -21.82 15.69 33.39
CA LEU A 378 -22.19 15.03 34.66
C LEU A 378 -22.40 13.52 34.48
N ILE A 379 -23.03 13.10 33.37
CA ILE A 379 -23.17 11.68 33.03
C ILE A 379 -21.80 11.03 32.81
N ARG A 380 -20.91 11.67 32.04
CA ARG A 380 -19.55 11.18 31.80
C ARG A 380 -18.73 11.04 33.09
N TRP A 381 -18.76 12.05 33.95
CA TRP A 381 -18.11 12.00 35.27
C TRP A 381 -18.67 10.90 36.17
N SER A 382 -20.00 10.74 36.19
CA SER A 382 -20.68 9.67 36.93
C SER A 382 -20.26 8.29 36.42
N GLN A 383 -20.17 8.11 35.09
CA GLN A 383 -19.72 6.86 34.47
C GLN A 383 -18.26 6.53 34.77
N GLN A 384 -17.38 7.54 34.80
CA GLN A 384 -15.99 7.35 35.24
C GLN A 384 -15.90 6.91 36.71
N SER A 385 -16.82 7.38 37.56
CA SER A 385 -16.82 7.12 39.01
C SER A 385 -17.53 5.82 39.42
N PHE A 386 -18.46 5.30 38.59
CA PHE A 386 -19.26 4.11 38.89
C PHE A 386 -19.30 3.12 37.70
N PRO A 387 -18.24 2.31 37.48
CA PRO A 387 -18.07 1.52 36.25
C PRO A 387 -19.00 0.31 36.08
N ALA A 388 -19.68 -0.14 37.14
CA ALA A 388 -20.29 -1.47 37.24
C ALA A 388 -21.65 -1.65 36.52
N THR A 389 -22.09 -0.69 35.70
CA THR A 389 -23.45 -0.66 35.12
C THR A 389 -23.53 -0.59 33.59
N LEU A 390 -22.41 -0.77 32.86
CA LEU A 390 -22.33 -0.44 31.43
C LEU A 390 -22.24 -1.68 30.49
N PRO A 391 -22.82 -1.62 29.27
CA PRO A 391 -22.69 -2.66 28.26
C PRO A 391 -21.44 -2.44 27.37
N GLY A 392 -20.31 -3.05 27.72
CA GLY A 392 -19.11 -3.11 26.87
C GLY A 392 -18.38 -1.78 26.66
N GLY A 393 -17.18 -1.85 26.09
CA GLY A 393 -16.34 -0.67 25.85
C GLY A 393 -14.86 -1.01 25.76
N ILE A 394 -14.03 0.01 25.60
CA ILE A 394 -12.57 -0.16 25.62
C ILE A 394 -12.04 0.33 26.95
N ILE A 395 -11.11 -0.45 27.49
CA ILE A 395 -10.36 -0.12 28.70
C ILE A 395 -8.88 -0.24 28.36
N ASP A 396 -8.12 0.79 28.70
CA ASP A 396 -6.67 0.74 28.71
C ASP A 396 -6.21 0.80 30.17
N SER A 397 -5.76 -0.34 30.69
CA SER A 397 -5.37 -0.46 32.09
C SER A 397 -3.97 0.11 32.39
N HIS A 398 -3.15 0.38 31.37
CA HIS A 398 -1.77 0.89 31.54
C HIS A 398 -1.46 2.02 30.55
N PRO A 399 -2.19 3.15 30.57
CA PRO A 399 -1.99 4.21 29.60
C PRO A 399 -0.58 4.81 29.70
N LEU A 400 0.01 5.16 28.55
CA LEU A 400 1.34 5.76 28.48
C LEU A 400 1.28 7.28 28.68
N MET A 401 2.14 7.82 29.54
CA MET A 401 2.23 9.26 29.78
C MET A 401 2.83 10.04 28.61
N ALA A 402 3.68 9.41 27.81
CA ALA A 402 4.34 10.02 26.67
C ALA A 402 4.01 9.29 25.35
N PRO A 403 3.80 10.03 24.24
CA PRO A 403 3.60 9.43 22.94
C PRO A 403 4.90 8.87 22.37
N ILE A 404 4.79 7.78 21.59
CA ILE A 404 5.86 7.39 20.68
C ILE A 404 6.10 8.49 19.64
N GLN A 405 7.37 8.80 19.38
CA GLN A 405 7.76 9.78 18.38
C GLN A 405 8.07 9.06 17.06
N ILE A 406 7.31 9.42 16.03
CA ILE A 406 7.59 9.09 14.63
C ILE A 406 7.47 10.41 13.89
N ASP A 407 8.58 10.89 13.34
CA ASP A 407 8.64 12.18 12.66
C ASP A 407 8.25 12.04 11.19
N ILE A 408 7.61 13.08 10.64
CA ILE A 408 7.40 13.20 9.21
C ILE A 408 8.76 13.55 8.57
N PRO A 409 9.27 12.76 7.61
CA PRO A 409 10.52 13.10 6.93
C PRO A 409 10.40 14.46 6.24
N ALA A 410 11.44 15.29 6.36
CA ALA A 410 11.41 16.70 5.96
C ALA A 410 11.05 16.90 4.48
N GLU A 411 11.45 15.96 3.62
CA GLU A 411 11.15 15.94 2.19
C GLU A 411 9.64 15.82 1.88
N TRP A 412 8.82 15.31 2.80
CA TRP A 412 7.39 15.12 2.60
C TRP A 412 6.53 16.24 3.16
N LEU A 413 7.09 17.17 3.95
CA LEU A 413 6.35 18.29 4.53
C LEU A 413 5.71 19.19 3.46
N ALA A 414 6.47 19.53 2.41
CA ALA A 414 5.96 20.33 1.30
C ALA A 414 4.87 19.58 0.52
N ALA A 415 5.07 18.29 0.33
CA ALA A 415 4.18 17.42 -0.42
C ALA A 415 2.85 17.18 0.32
N GLN A 416 2.87 17.17 1.65
CA GLN A 416 1.69 17.15 2.51
C GLN A 416 0.95 18.49 2.47
N ALA A 417 1.68 19.61 2.56
CA ALA A 417 1.11 20.95 2.49
C ALA A 417 0.41 21.24 1.15
N GLU A 418 0.90 20.66 0.04
CA GLU A 418 0.27 20.76 -1.29
C GLU A 418 -1.15 20.19 -1.32
N VAL A 419 -1.46 19.17 -0.50
CA VAL A 419 -2.82 18.58 -0.43
C VAL A 419 -3.82 19.60 0.13
N GLY A 420 -3.40 20.39 1.12
CA GLY A 420 -4.17 21.51 1.65
C GLY A 420 -5.62 21.17 2.02
N ASP A 421 -6.56 21.97 1.52
CA ASP A 421 -8.00 21.82 1.72
C ASP A 421 -8.70 21.10 0.55
N ARG A 422 -7.95 20.38 -0.30
CA ARG A 422 -8.49 19.72 -1.50
C ARG A 422 -9.74 18.89 -1.19
N TRP A 423 -9.68 18.09 -0.13
CA TRP A 423 -10.78 17.20 0.26
C TRP A 423 -12.04 17.93 0.75
N GLN A 424 -11.95 19.22 1.10
CA GLN A 424 -13.13 20.03 1.43
C GLN A 424 -13.82 20.59 0.18
N LYS A 425 -13.08 20.69 -0.94
CA LYS A 425 -13.56 21.24 -2.22
C LYS A 425 -14.09 20.17 -3.17
N GLU A 426 -13.55 18.96 -3.07
CA GLU A 426 -13.90 17.82 -3.91
C GLU A 426 -15.20 17.17 -3.39
N THR A 427 -16.29 17.32 -4.15
CA THR A 427 -17.64 16.84 -3.78
C THR A 427 -18.04 15.55 -4.49
N GLU A 428 -17.25 15.10 -5.47
CA GLU A 428 -17.48 13.84 -6.18
C GLU A 428 -17.04 12.68 -5.28
N ARG A 429 -18.01 11.90 -4.80
CA ARG A 429 -17.73 10.60 -4.18
C ARG A 429 -17.60 9.58 -5.30
N ASP A 430 -16.39 9.08 -5.52
CA ASP A 430 -16.19 7.88 -6.34
C ASP A 430 -16.99 6.71 -5.72
N ALA A 431 -17.62 5.90 -6.57
CA ALA A 431 -18.80 5.06 -6.28
C ALA A 431 -18.65 3.90 -5.28
N GLU A 432 -17.62 3.85 -4.43
CA GLU A 432 -17.50 2.86 -3.34
C GLU A 432 -17.95 3.47 -2.00
N ALA A 433 -19.26 3.74 -1.91
CA ALA A 433 -19.94 4.18 -0.69
C ALA A 433 -20.00 3.09 0.41
N ASP A 434 -19.57 1.85 0.12
CA ASP A 434 -19.63 0.72 1.05
C ASP A 434 -18.42 0.62 2.00
N LEU A 435 -17.35 1.39 1.79
CA LEU A 435 -16.18 1.42 2.68
C LEU A 435 -16.25 2.57 3.71
N SER A 436 -17.24 3.47 3.61
CA SER A 436 -17.30 4.70 4.40
C SER A 436 -18.05 4.60 5.72
N ASP A 437 -18.89 3.58 5.93
CA ASP A 437 -19.81 3.52 7.09
C ASP A 437 -19.27 2.76 8.31
#